data_AF-A0A499UZP6-F1
#
_entry.id   AF-A0A499UZP6-F1
#
_cell.length_a   1.000
_cell.length_b   1.000
_cell.length_c   1.000
_cell.angle_alpha   90.00
_cell.angle_beta   90.00
_cell.angle_gamma   90.00
#
_symmetry.space_group_name_H-M   'P 1'
#
loop_
_entity.id
_entity.type
_entity.pdbx_description
1 polymer ?
#
loop_
_entity_poly.entity_id
_entity_poly.type
_entity_poly.pdbx_seq_one_letter_code
_entity_poly.pdbx_strand_id
1 'polypeptide(L)'
;MRERLRARDLAPGSRPRLECIRLMGRGLTVPEGANPLECNDVTVRDAVHRFEAGGFDTLADAPRCGRPASVTREDREALAALLDESARQGRTWTAAALCDWLAAERGCGSPQPG
;
A
#
# COMPACT_ATOMS: atom_id res chain seq x y z
N MET A 1 1.82 15.79 9.54
CA MET A 1 2.83 15.34 8.54
C MET A 1 3.86 14.36 9.11
N ARG A 2 4.72 14.76 10.07
CA ARG A 2 5.80 13.92 10.61
C ARG A 2 5.32 12.64 11.31
N GLU A 3 4.21 12.71 12.03
CA GLU A 3 3.60 11.56 12.72
C GLU A 3 3.11 10.49 11.74
N ARG A 4 2.48 10.90 10.62
CA ARG A 4 2.05 9.97 9.57
C ARG A 4 3.19 9.31 8.82
N LEU A 5 4.31 10.01 8.57
CA LEU A 5 5.50 9.39 7.96
C LEU A 5 6.08 8.23 8.80
N ARG A 6 5.88 8.28 10.12
CA ARG A 6 6.30 7.23 11.06
C ARG A 6 5.31 6.07 11.18
N ALA A 7 4.06 6.25 10.74
CA ALA A 7 3.08 5.19 10.74
C ALA A 7 3.56 4.03 9.85
N ARG A 8 3.52 2.81 10.39
CA ARG A 8 3.84 1.58 9.63
C ARG A 8 2.69 1.18 8.70
N ASP A 9 1.50 1.72 8.91
CA ASP A 9 0.27 1.47 8.15
C ASP A 9 0.07 2.51 7.02
N LEU A 10 1.13 2.82 6.28
CA LEU A 10 0.99 3.64 5.07
C LEU A 10 0.70 2.71 3.89
N ALA A 11 -0.36 3.03 3.14
CA ALA A 11 -0.63 2.32 1.89
C ALA A 11 0.62 2.35 0.98
N PRO A 12 0.90 1.25 0.25
CA PRO A 12 2.06 1.18 -0.63
C PRO A 12 2.04 2.33 -1.65
N GLY A 13 3.13 3.09 -1.75
CA GLY A 13 3.25 4.27 -2.62
C GLY A 13 2.84 5.61 -1.98
N SER A 14 2.17 5.62 -0.82
CA SER A 14 1.78 6.87 -0.14
C SER A 14 2.96 7.58 0.53
N ARG A 15 3.95 6.84 1.04
CA ARG A 15 5.12 7.39 1.71
C ARG A 15 5.93 8.36 0.83
N PRO A 16 6.36 8.00 -0.40
CA PRO A 16 7.08 8.94 -1.27
C PRO A 16 6.24 10.17 -1.65
N ARG A 17 4.93 10.02 -1.89
CA ARG A 17 4.04 11.16 -2.20
C ARG A 17 3.86 12.10 -1.01
N LEU A 18 3.77 11.56 0.22
CA LEU A 18 3.79 12.36 1.45
C LEU A 18 5.11 13.12 1.59
N GLU A 19 6.25 12.51 1.26
CA GLU A 19 7.54 13.19 1.31
C GLU A 19 7.61 14.34 0.28
N CYS A 20 7.07 14.16 -0.93
CA CYS A 20 6.92 15.24 -1.92
C CYS A 20 6.14 16.43 -1.34
N ILE A 21 4.95 16.20 -0.78
CA ILE A 21 4.10 17.27 -0.23
C ILE A 21 4.77 17.96 0.95
N ARG A 22 5.51 17.21 1.78
CA ARG A 22 6.27 17.78 2.89
C ARG A 22 7.36 18.74 2.39
N LEU A 23 8.04 18.40 1.30
CA LEU A 23 9.07 19.25 0.70
C LEU A 23 8.46 20.49 0.05
N MET A 24 7.34 20.35 -0.67
CA MET A 24 6.63 21.51 -1.23
C MET A 24 6.11 22.45 -0.13
N GLY A 25 5.59 21.90 0.97
CA GLY A 25 5.16 22.70 2.14
C GLY A 25 6.31 23.43 2.87
N ARG A 26 7.57 23.18 2.50
CA ARG A 26 8.74 23.93 2.97
C ARG A 26 9.17 25.04 2.01
N GLY A 27 8.43 25.25 0.92
CA GLY A 27 8.73 26.26 -0.10
C GLY A 27 9.76 25.82 -1.14
N LEU A 28 10.10 24.52 -1.21
CA LEU A 28 10.97 24.01 -2.27
C LEU A 28 10.20 23.96 -3.59
N THR A 29 10.87 24.25 -4.70
CA THR A 29 10.31 24.05 -6.03
C THR A 29 10.25 22.57 -6.39
N VAL A 30 9.38 22.20 -7.33
CA VAL A 30 9.21 20.81 -7.83
C VAL A 30 10.54 20.10 -8.12
N PRO A 31 11.50 20.68 -8.89
CA PRO A 31 12.77 20.01 -9.16
C PRO A 31 13.66 19.86 -7.91
N GLU A 32 13.62 20.83 -6.99
CA GLU A 32 14.35 20.76 -5.72
C GLU A 32 13.79 19.71 -4.76
N GLY A 33 12.48 19.43 -4.86
CA GLY A 33 11.83 18.34 -4.13
C GLY A 33 12.01 16.96 -4.78
N ALA A 34 12.12 16.91 -6.11
CA ALA A 34 12.31 15.69 -6.89
C ALA A 34 13.70 15.06 -6.68
N ASN A 35 14.74 15.90 -6.71
CA ASN A 35 16.14 15.50 -6.59
C ASN A 35 16.45 14.65 -5.32
N PRO A 36 16.09 15.06 -4.09
CA PRO A 36 16.36 14.27 -2.89
C PRO A 36 15.49 13.01 -2.77
N LEU A 37 14.45 12.86 -3.58
CA LEU A 37 13.55 11.70 -3.59
C LEU A 37 13.85 10.73 -4.74
N GLU A 38 14.85 11.03 -5.57
CA GLU A 38 15.20 10.28 -6.78
C GLU A 38 13.96 9.97 -7.65
N CYS A 39 12.99 10.90 -7.66
CA CYS A 39 11.74 10.76 -8.39
C CYS A 39 11.62 11.81 -9.50
N ASN A 40 10.77 11.56 -10.50
CA ASN A 40 10.58 12.50 -11.60
C ASN A 40 9.64 13.67 -11.19
N ASP A 41 9.91 14.89 -11.67
CA ASP A 41 9.05 16.09 -11.51
C ASP A 41 7.56 15.83 -11.74
N VAL A 42 7.21 14.96 -12.69
CA VAL A 42 5.82 14.57 -12.98
C VAL A 42 5.16 13.92 -11.76
N THR A 43 5.90 13.07 -11.04
CA THR A 43 5.43 12.37 -9.83
C THR A 43 5.19 13.37 -8.68
N VAL A 44 6.06 14.38 -8.57
CA VAL A 44 5.93 15.44 -7.56
C VAL A 44 4.68 16.28 -7.85
N ARG A 45 4.50 16.75 -9.10
CA ARG A 45 3.32 17.53 -9.51
C ARG A 45 2.02 16.75 -9.30
N ASP A 46 2.00 15.49 -9.70
CA ASP A 46 0.86 14.60 -9.55
C ASP A 46 0.50 14.35 -8.07
N ALA A 47 1.50 14.19 -7.19
CA ALA A 47 1.27 14.10 -5.75
C ALA A 47 0.66 15.39 -5.17
N VAL A 48 1.13 16.56 -5.61
CA VAL A 48 0.59 17.86 -5.19
C VAL A 48 -0.85 18.03 -5.67
N HIS A 49 -1.12 17.79 -6.95
CA HIS A 49 -2.47 17.92 -7.50
C HIS A 49 -3.46 16.99 -6.81
N ARG A 50 -3.08 15.73 -6.52
CA ARG A 50 -3.94 14.83 -5.74
C ARG A 50 -4.21 15.37 -4.33
N PHE A 51 -3.19 15.91 -3.68
CA PHE A 51 -3.33 16.50 -2.35
C PHE A 51 -4.28 17.70 -2.36
N GLU A 52 -4.16 18.59 -3.34
CA GLU A 52 -5.07 19.73 -3.46
C GLU A 52 -6.50 19.30 -3.81
N ALA A 53 -6.67 18.23 -4.59
CA ALA A 53 -7.98 17.74 -5.00
C ALA A 53 -8.77 17.02 -3.89
N GLY A 54 -8.11 16.36 -2.94
CA GLY A 54 -8.82 15.58 -1.91
C GLY A 54 -8.01 15.25 -0.66
N GLY A 55 -6.97 16.02 -0.38
CA GLY A 55 -6.18 15.92 0.85
C GLY A 55 -5.35 14.64 0.90
N PHE A 56 -5.22 14.06 2.10
CA PHE A 56 -4.31 12.95 2.32
C PHE A 56 -4.84 11.59 1.85
N ASP A 57 -6.16 11.43 1.72
CA ASP A 57 -6.79 10.16 1.34
C ASP A 57 -6.50 9.81 -0.12
N THR A 58 -6.37 10.82 -0.96
CA THR A 58 -6.08 10.70 -2.41
C THR A 58 -4.62 10.35 -2.70
N LEU A 59 -3.74 10.31 -1.69
CA LEU A 59 -2.33 9.94 -1.84
C LEU A 59 -2.10 8.42 -1.81
N ALA A 60 -3.11 7.67 -1.36
CA ALA A 60 -3.15 6.23 -1.57
C ALA A 60 -3.14 5.92 -3.07
N ASP A 61 -2.49 4.82 -3.45
CA ASP A 61 -2.68 4.30 -4.80
C ASP A 61 -4.17 4.07 -5.00
N ALA A 62 -4.76 4.71 -6.02
CA ALA A 62 -6.10 4.35 -6.44
C ALA A 62 -6.13 2.83 -6.68
N PRO A 63 -7.22 2.13 -6.31
CA PRO A 63 -7.35 0.72 -6.66
C PRO A 63 -7.08 0.60 -8.15
N ARG A 64 -5.99 -0.10 -8.51
CA ARG A 64 -5.55 -0.20 -9.90
C ARG A 64 -6.70 -0.77 -10.71
N CYS A 65 -7.02 -0.14 -11.84
CA CYS A 65 -7.96 -0.68 -12.83
C CYS A 65 -7.31 -1.93 -13.43
N GLY A 66 -7.46 -3.04 -12.72
CA GLY A 66 -7.02 -4.37 -13.06
C GLY A 66 -8.00 -5.35 -12.42
N ARG A 67 -7.83 -6.65 -12.67
CA ARG A 67 -8.67 -7.69 -12.06
C ARG A 67 -8.79 -7.41 -10.56
N PRO A 68 -10.01 -7.31 -9.99
CA PRO A 68 -10.19 -7.04 -8.58
C PRO A 68 -9.33 -8.03 -7.79
N ALA A 69 -8.63 -7.52 -6.77
CA ALA A 69 -7.76 -8.37 -5.98
C ALA A 69 -8.58 -9.54 -5.44
N SER A 70 -8.20 -10.78 -5.80
CA SER A 70 -8.85 -11.99 -5.27
C SER A 70 -8.70 -12.13 -3.75
N VAL A 71 -7.89 -11.28 -3.13
CA VAL A 71 -7.60 -11.24 -1.70
C VAL A 71 -8.01 -9.87 -1.19
N THR A 72 -9.08 -9.86 -0.39
CA THR A 72 -9.65 -8.69 0.28
C THR A 72 -8.77 -8.23 1.44
N ARG A 73 -9.13 -7.09 2.07
CA ARG A 73 -8.44 -6.62 3.28
C ARG A 73 -8.63 -7.60 4.45
N GLU A 74 -9.84 -8.13 4.63
CA GLU A 74 -10.15 -9.11 5.67
C GLU A 74 -9.32 -10.40 5.51
N ASP A 75 -9.08 -10.81 4.26
CA ASP A 75 -8.21 -11.96 3.97
C ASP A 75 -6.76 -11.70 4.42
N ARG A 76 -6.26 -10.48 4.21
CA ARG A 76 -4.89 -10.10 4.64
C ARG A 76 -4.79 -10.03 6.16
N GLU A 77 -5.81 -9.52 6.84
CA GLU A 77 -5.85 -9.46 8.30
C GLU A 77 -5.87 -10.87 8.90
N ALA A 78 -6.64 -11.79 8.31
CA ALA A 78 -6.67 -13.19 8.71
C ALA A 78 -5.35 -13.91 8.49
N LEU A 79 -4.70 -13.70 7.33
CA LEU A 79 -3.36 -14.24 7.05
C LEU A 79 -2.31 -13.68 8.02
N ALA A 80 -2.39 -12.40 8.37
CA ALA A 80 -1.48 -11.80 9.33
C ALA A 80 -1.65 -12.40 10.74
N ALA A 81 -2.89 -12.61 11.19
CA ALA A 81 -3.19 -13.26 12.47
C ALA A 81 -2.69 -14.72 12.50
N LEU A 82 -2.91 -15.49 11.43
CA LEU A 82 -2.42 -16.86 11.29
C LEU A 82 -0.89 -16.93 11.35
N LEU A 83 -0.21 -16.03 10.64
CA LEU A 83 1.25 -15.97 10.60
C LEU A 83 1.84 -15.58 11.96
N ASP A 84 1.21 -14.67 12.70
CA ASP A 84 1.64 -14.28 14.05
C ASP A 84 1.52 -15.44 15.05
N GLU A 85 0.35 -16.09 15.09
CA GLU A 85 0.10 -17.29 15.90
C GLU A 85 1.09 -18.41 15.56
N SER A 86 1.35 -18.62 14.27
CA SER A 86 2.28 -19.65 13.80
C SER A 86 3.72 -19.35 14.16
N ALA A 87 4.15 -18.08 14.05
CA ALA A 87 5.48 -17.64 14.45
C ALA A 87 5.70 -17.85 15.95
N ARG A 88 4.68 -17.56 16.79
CA ARG A 88 4.72 -17.85 18.24
C ARG A 88 4.89 -19.33 18.56
N GLN A 89 4.42 -20.20 17.67
CA GLN A 89 4.52 -21.65 17.79
C GLN A 89 5.72 -22.23 17.04
N GLY A 90 6.61 -21.39 16.48
CA GLY A 90 7.78 -21.81 15.72
C GLY A 90 7.45 -22.49 14.39
N ARG A 91 6.23 -22.31 13.87
CA ARG A 91 5.77 -22.88 12.60
C ARG A 91 5.99 -21.89 11.47
N THR A 92 6.69 -22.33 10.43
CA THR A 92 6.87 -21.60 9.18
C THR A 92 5.89 -22.05 8.12
N TRP A 93 5.41 -21.11 7.31
CA TRP A 93 4.52 -21.36 6.20
C TRP A 93 5.19 -21.07 4.86
N THR A 94 4.84 -21.85 3.84
CA THR A 94 5.18 -21.53 2.46
C THR A 94 4.05 -20.72 1.82
N ALA A 95 4.36 -19.94 0.78
CA ALA A 95 3.35 -19.19 0.04
C ALA A 95 2.24 -20.09 -0.53
N ALA A 96 2.58 -21.31 -0.96
CA ALA A 96 1.63 -22.29 -1.45
C ALA A 96 0.66 -22.78 -0.36
N ALA A 97 1.18 -23.08 0.83
CA ALA A 97 0.36 -23.50 1.98
C ALA A 97 -0.57 -22.37 2.46
N LEU A 98 -0.12 -21.11 2.36
CA LEU A 98 -0.97 -19.95 2.64
C LEU A 98 -2.12 -19.81 1.64
N CYS A 99 -1.85 -20.03 0.34
CA CYS A 99 -2.89 -19.98 -0.69
C CYS A 99 -3.91 -21.11 -0.53
N ASP A 100 -3.46 -22.32 -0.21
CA ASP A 100 -4.33 -23.47 0.04
C ASP A 100 -5.24 -23.23 1.25
N TRP A 101 -4.68 -22.73 2.35
CA TRP A 101 -5.44 -22.32 3.52
C TRP A 101 -6.46 -21.22 3.20
N LEU A 102 -6.07 -20.19 2.44
CA LEU A 102 -6.99 -19.11 2.07
C LEU A 102 -8.14 -19.60 1.17
N ALA A 103 -7.84 -20.54 0.26
CA ALA A 103 -8.85 -21.17 -0.58
C ALA A 103 -9.81 -22.06 0.24
N ALA A 104 -9.30 -22.81 1.22
CA ALA A 104 -10.08 -23.68 2.09
C ALA A 104 -10.96 -22.89 3.07
N GLU A 105 -10.42 -21.82 3.67
CA GLU A 105 -11.07 -21.10 4.76
C GLU A 105 -12.05 -20.02 4.26
N ARG A 106 -11.85 -19.51 3.04
CA ARG A 106 -12.62 -18.37 2.49
C ARG A 106 -13.19 -18.58 1.10
N GLY A 107 -12.94 -19.74 0.48
CA GLY A 107 -13.50 -20.10 -0.84
C GLY A 107 -12.89 -19.33 -2.02
N CYS A 108 -11.84 -18.53 -1.80
CA CYS A 108 -11.13 -17.82 -2.85
C CYS A 108 -10.18 -18.77 -3.59
N GLY A 109 -10.69 -19.54 -4.55
CA GLY A 109 -9.85 -20.49 -5.27
C GLY A 109 -10.52 -21.39 -6.31
N SER A 110 -11.84 -21.33 -6.51
CA SER A 110 -12.45 -22.07 -7.62
C SER A 110 -12.39 -21.22 -8.89
N PRO A 111 -11.71 -21.65 -9.97
CA PRO A 111 -12.05 -21.13 -11.29
C PRO A 111 -13.51 -21.51 -11.55
N GLN A 112 -14.39 -20.53 -11.71
CA GLN A 112 -15.71 -20.75 -12.28
C GLN A 112 -15.50 -21.17 -13.74
N PRO A 113 -15.96 -22.35 -14.20
CA PRO A 113 -16.10 -22.61 -15.63
C PRO A 113 -17.40 -21.95 -16.10
N GLY A 114 -17.28 -20.99 -17.03
CA GLY A 114 -18.41 -20.27 -17.63
C GLY A 114 -17.95 -19.10 -18.47
#